data_AF-A0A934DFI3-F1
#
_entry.id   AF-A0A934DFI3-F1
#
_cell.length_a   1.000
_cell.length_b   1.000
_cell.length_c   1.000
_cell.angle_alpha   90.00
_cell.angle_beta   90.00
_cell.angle_gamma   90.00
#
_symmetry.space_group_name_H-M   'P 1'
#
loop_
_entity.id
_entity.type
_entity.pdbx_description
1 polymer ?
#
loop_
_entity_poly.entity_id
_entity_poly.type
_entity_poly.pdbx_seq_one_letter_code
_entity_poly.pdbx_strand_id
1 'polypeptide(L)' 'MKEIRKKIVADESNMRPIAVQIDYEDWQEIERQLGAVTRGKDIDLSKYAGKIHLTEDPLVYQKRIRSEWQ' A
#
# COMPACT_ATOMS: atom_id res chain seq x y z
N MET A 1 -1.67 7.09 17.88
CA MET A 1 -0.72 6.87 16.77
C MET A 1 0.53 7.67 17.08
N LYS A 2 1.71 7.05 17.04
CA LYS A 2 2.97 7.76 17.26
C LYS A 2 3.22 8.66 16.05
N GLU A 3 3.62 9.91 16.27
CA GLU A 3 3.98 10.82 15.19
C GLU A 3 5.34 10.40 14.62
N ILE A 4 5.38 10.03 13.34
CA ILE A 4 6.61 9.57 12.67
C ILE A 4 7.23 10.76 11.96
N ARG A 5 8.46 11.11 12.35
CA ARG A 5 9.20 12.18 11.67
C ARG A 5 9.80 11.64 10.38
N LYS A 6 9.43 12.26 9.26
CA LYS A 6 9.94 11.90 7.93
C LYS A 6 10.40 13.15 7.19
N LYS A 7 11.53 13.04 6.51
CA LYS A 7 12.06 14.07 5.61
C LYS A 7 12.04 13.54 4.19
N ILE A 8 11.44 14.31 3.28
CA ILE A 8 11.49 14.01 1.85
C ILE A 8 12.81 14.54 1.31
N VAL A 9 13.62 13.67 0.74
CA VAL A 9 14.84 14.02 0.02
C VAL A 9 14.47 14.16 -1.44
N ALA A 10 14.78 15.33 -2.02
CA ALA A 10 14.48 15.65 -3.40
C ALA A 10 15.78 15.80 -4.21
N ASP A 11 15.70 15.51 -5.51
CA ASP A 11 16.75 15.79 -6.47
C ASP A 11 17.01 17.30 -6.57
N GLU A 12 18.29 17.67 -6.68
CA GLU A 12 18.75 19.06 -6.78
C GLU A 12 18.27 19.72 -8.08
N SER A 13 18.09 18.95 -9.15
CA SER A 13 17.82 19.50 -10.48
C SER A 13 16.36 19.91 -10.68
N ASN A 14 15.41 19.09 -10.21
CA ASN A 14 13.98 19.31 -10.44
C ASN A 14 13.12 19.26 -9.17
N MET A 15 13.72 19.25 -7.97
CA MET A 15 13.05 19.09 -6.68
C MET A 15 12.06 17.90 -6.64
N ARG A 16 12.32 16.86 -7.45
CA ARG A 16 11.51 15.65 -7.47
C ARG A 16 11.88 14.78 -6.27
N PRO A 17 10.92 14.24 -5.51
CA PRO A 17 11.22 13.38 -4.37
C PRO A 17 11.89 12.09 -4.84
N ILE A 18 13.08 11.80 -4.32
CA ILE A 18 13.87 10.60 -4.66
C ILE A 18 13.93 9.59 -3.51
N ALA A 19 13.84 10.07 -2.27
CA ALA A 19 13.90 9.22 -1.09
C ALA A 19 13.13 9.84 0.08
N VAL A 20 12.83 9.00 1.07
CA VAL A 20 12.29 9.45 2.35
C VAL A 20 13.24 8.97 3.44
N GLN A 21 13.72 9.90 4.25
CA GLN A 21 14.55 9.62 5.41
C GLN A 21 13.66 9.62 6.66
N ILE A 22 13.78 8.56 7.46
CA ILE A 22 13.05 8.38 8.71
C ILE A 22 14.10 8.13 9.80
N ASP A 23 13.86 8.64 11.00
CA ASP A 23 14.72 8.36 12.14
C ASP A 23 14.74 6.85 12.43
N TYR A 24 15.91 6.32 12.77
CA TYR A 24 16.08 4.88 12.94
C TYR A 24 15.16 4.29 14.02
N GLU A 25 14.94 5.00 15.13
CA GLU A 25 14.03 4.57 16.20
C GLU A 25 12.58 4.45 15.73
N ASP A 26 12.14 5.39 14.89
CA ASP A 26 10.80 5.35 14.30
C ASP A 26 10.70 4.23 13.26
N TRP A 27 11.76 3.98 12.47
CA TRP A 27 11.85 2.82 11.59
C TRP A 27 11.69 1.49 12.34
N GLN A 28 12.43 1.31 13.45
CA GLN A 28 12.35 0.08 14.25
C GLN A 28 10.96 -0.12 14.86
N GLU A 29 10.30 0.96 15.29
CA GLU A 29 8.93 0.88 15.80
C GLU A 29 7.92 0.46 14.72
N ILE A 30 8.06 1.02 13.51
CA ILE A 30 7.26 0.63 12.33
C ILE A 30 7.50 -0.84 12.00
N GLU A 31 8.76 -1.27 11.96
CA GLU A 31 9.13 -2.65 11.67
C GLU A 31 8.56 -3.60 12.72
N ARG A 32 8.61 -3.25 14.02
CA ARG A 32 8.01 -4.03 15.09
C ARG A 32 6.49 -4.17 14.91
N GLN A 33 5.81 -3.08 14.57
CA GLN A 33 4.36 -3.09 14.35
C GLN A 33 3.99 -3.91 13.10
N LEU A 34 4.72 -3.75 11.99
CA LEU A 34 4.49 -4.51 10.76
C LEU A 34 4.91 -5.98 10.87
N GLY A 35 5.96 -6.28 11.64
CA GLY A 35 6.40 -7.63 12.00
C GLY A 35 5.31 -8.42 12.72
N ALA A 36 4.49 -7.75 13.53
CA ALA A 36 3.31 -8.35 14.15
C ALA A 36 2.17 -8.61 13.15
N VAL A 37 2.08 -7.84 12.06
CA VAL A 37 1.07 -7.99 11.00
C VAL A 37 1.47 -9.05 9.95
N THR A 38 2.78 -9.24 9.72
CA THR A 38 3.32 -10.15 8.68
C THR A 38 3.25 -11.64 9.03
N ARG A 39 2.81 -12.00 10.25
CA ARG A 39 2.06 -13.26 10.40
C ARG A 39 0.69 -13.04 9.78
N GLY A 40 0.67 -12.99 8.45
CA GLY A 40 -0.56 -13.06 7.69
C GLY A 40 -1.34 -14.22 8.28
N LYS A 41 -2.49 -13.92 8.89
CA LYS A 41 -3.44 -14.97 9.19
C LYS A 41 -3.59 -15.74 7.88
N ASP A 42 -3.44 -17.06 7.95
CA ASP A 42 -3.80 -17.92 6.83
C ASP A 42 -5.32 -17.82 6.70
N ILE A 43 -5.75 -16.74 6.05
CA ILE A 43 -7.16 -16.43 5.86
C ILE A 43 -7.51 -17.20 4.60
N ASP A 44 -8.18 -18.32 4.78
CA ASP A 44 -8.83 -18.98 3.67
C ASP A 44 -9.80 -17.99 3.01
N LEU A 45 -9.43 -17.54 1.80
CA LEU A 45 -10.22 -16.62 1.00
C LEU A 45 -11.33 -17.34 0.22
N SER A 46 -11.33 -18.68 0.21
CA SER A 46 -12.34 -19.50 -0.47
C SER A 46 -13.74 -19.22 0.05
N LYS A 47 -13.88 -18.85 1.33
CA LYS A 47 -15.17 -18.42 1.93
C LYS A 47 -15.79 -17.17 1.28
N TYR A 48 -15.03 -16.43 0.48
CA TYR A 48 -15.50 -15.26 -0.25
C TYR A 48 -15.61 -15.49 -1.77
N ALA A 49 -15.23 -16.67 -2.26
CA ALA A 49 -15.41 -17.04 -3.65
C ALA A 49 -16.91 -17.00 -4.02
N GLY A 50 -17.23 -16.37 -5.15
CA GLY A 50 -18.61 -16.24 -5.65
C GLY A 50 -19.52 -15.30 -4.84
N LYS A 51 -19.05 -14.64 -3.76
CA LYS A 51 -19.87 -13.66 -3.03
C LYS A 51 -19.96 -12.32 -3.74
N ILE A 52 -18.93 -11.95 -4.49
CA ILE A 52 -18.95 -10.72 -5.28
C ILE A 52 -19.84 -10.96 -6.50
N HIS A 53 -21.03 -10.37 -6.46
CA HIS A 53 -21.92 -10.30 -7.61
C HIS A 53 -21.64 -8.97 -8.31
N LEU A 54 -20.77 -9.02 -9.32
CA LEU A 54 -20.52 -7.86 -10.17
C LEU A 54 -21.74 -7.67 -11.08
N THR A 55 -22.24 -6.44 -11.16
CA THR A 55 -23.30 -6.04 -12.10
C THR A 55 -22.80 -5.91 -13.53
N GLU A 56 -21.48 -5.83 -13.71
CA GLU A 56 -20.80 -5.77 -15.00
C GLU A 56 -19.77 -6.90 -15.12
N ASP A 57 -19.44 -7.28 -16.37
CA ASP A 57 -18.40 -8.28 -16.61
C ASP A 57 -17.06 -7.83 -15.98
N PRO A 58 -16.36 -8.70 -15.23
CA PRO A 58 -15.15 -8.32 -14.51
C PRO A 58 -14.04 -7.78 -15.42
N LEU A 59 -13.91 -8.30 -16.64
CA LEU A 59 -12.87 -7.86 -17.58
C LEU A 59 -13.23 -6.49 -18.18
N VAL A 60 -14.53 -6.26 -18.44
CA VAL A 60 -15.03 -4.94 -18.87
C VAL A 60 -14.77 -3.89 -17.79
N TYR A 61 -15.08 -4.20 -16.53
CA TYR A 61 -14.81 -3.31 -15.40
C TYR A 61 -13.31 -2.96 -15.28
N GLN A 62 -12.46 -3.98 -15.29
CA GLN A 62 -11.01 -3.79 -15.18
C GLN A 62 -10.44 -2.94 -16.31
N LYS A 63 -10.92 -3.15 -17.54
CA LYS A 63 -10.49 -2.38 -18.71
C LYS A 63 -10.92 -0.92 -18.60
N ARG A 64 -12.15 -0.66 -18.16
CA ARG A 64 -12.68 0.70 -17.95
C ARG A 64 -11.85 1.45 -16.90
N ILE A 65 -11.69 0.89 -15.70
CA ILE A 65 -10.90 1.51 -14.63
C ILE A 65 -9.47 1.75 -15.08
N ARG A 66 -8.83 0.79 -15.76
CA ARG A 66 -7.45 0.99 -16.24
C ARG A 66 -7.33 2.14 -17.26
N SER A 67 -8.36 2.35 -18.07
CA SER A 67 -8.41 3.45 -19.04
C SER A 67 -8.67 4.81 -18.36
N GLU A 68 -9.37 4.85 -17.23
CA GLU A 68 -9.65 6.07 -16.47
C GLU A 68 -8.41 6.65 -15.75
N TRP A 69 -7.39 5.83 -15.53
CA TRP A 69 -6.13 6.23 -14.85
C TRP A 69 -4.99 6.56 -15.82
N GLN A 70 -5.29 6.61 -17.12
CA GLN A 70 -4.35 6.94 -18.19
C GLN A 70 -4.42 8.43 -18.53
#